data_AF-A0A432HEF0-F1
#
_entry.id   AF-A0A432HEF0-F1
#
_cell.length_a   1.000
_cell.length_b   1.000
_cell.length_c   1.000
_cell.angle_alpha   90.00
_cell.angle_beta   90.00
_cell.angle_gamma   90.00
#
_symmetry.space_group_name_H-M   'P 1'
#
loop_
_entity.id
_entity.type
_entity.pdbx_description
1 polymer ?
#
loop_
_entity_poly.entity_id
_entity_poly.type
_entity_poly.pdbx_seq_one_letter_code
_entity_poly.pdbx_strand_id
1 'polypeptide(L)'
;MNTSDVIKKTGIPRQKLYYLEQKGYISPRKIHVGEKAFREFNEVDVQLIQWIWTYLKDGFRYRIAYQKALEKIERINKRDTK
;
A
#
# COMPACT_ATOMS: atom_id res chain seq x y z
N MET A 1 -8.22 2.20 -7.61
CA MET A 1 -7.12 1.70 -8.48
C MET A 1 -7.08 0.18 -8.43
N ASN A 2 -6.82 -0.51 -9.54
CA ASN A 2 -6.71 -1.98 -9.54
C ASN A 2 -5.28 -2.45 -9.20
N THR A 3 -5.08 -3.76 -9.00
CA THR A 3 -3.76 -4.33 -8.68
C THR A 3 -2.66 -4.01 -9.71
N SER A 4 -2.99 -4.01 -11.01
CA SER A 4 -2.02 -3.69 -12.06
C SER A 4 -1.59 -2.22 -11.96
N ASP A 5 -2.52 -1.31 -11.74
CA ASP A 5 -2.21 0.12 -11.60
C ASP A 5 -1.32 0.38 -10.39
N VAL A 6 -1.61 -0.29 -9.26
CA VAL A 6 -0.80 -0.20 -8.04
C VAL A 6 0.63 -0.66 -8.28
N ILE A 7 0.81 -1.80 -8.95
CA ILE A 7 2.15 -2.33 -9.28
C ILE A 7 2.90 -1.34 -10.19
N LYS A 8 2.25 -0.82 -11.23
CA LYS A 8 2.86 0.16 -12.14
C LYS A 8 3.26 1.44 -11.42
N LYS A 9 2.38 1.97 -10.55
CA LYS A 9 2.61 3.24 -9.85
C LYS A 9 3.67 3.12 -8.77
N THR A 10 3.71 2.01 -8.04
CA THR A 10 4.60 1.85 -6.88
C THR A 10 5.89 1.11 -7.16
N GLY A 11 5.93 0.33 -8.25
CA GLY A 11 7.05 -0.54 -8.59
C GLY A 11 7.21 -1.72 -7.63
N ILE A 12 6.24 -1.99 -6.75
CA ILE A 12 6.28 -3.13 -5.85
C ILE A 12 6.07 -4.44 -6.64
N PRO A 13 6.86 -5.50 -6.41
CA PRO A 13 6.59 -6.80 -7.00
C PRO A 13 5.23 -7.36 -6.55
N ARG A 14 4.50 -8.01 -7.45
CA ARG A 14 3.16 -8.57 -7.16
C ARG A 14 3.14 -9.47 -5.93
N GLN A 15 4.13 -10.34 -5.78
CA GLN A 15 4.24 -11.24 -4.63
C GLN A 15 4.37 -10.46 -3.30
N LYS A 16 5.11 -9.34 -3.31
CA LYS A 16 5.28 -8.49 -2.14
C LYS A 16 3.99 -7.76 -1.80
N LEU A 17 3.26 -7.27 -2.81
CA LEU A 17 1.93 -6.66 -2.61
C LEU A 17 0.95 -7.63 -1.97
N TYR A 18 0.87 -8.87 -2.47
CA TYR A 18 0.00 -9.89 -1.88
C TYR A 18 0.43 -10.30 -0.47
N TYR A 19 1.74 -10.32 -0.19
CA TYR A 19 2.21 -10.53 1.17
C TYR A 19 1.76 -9.41 2.12
N LEU A 20 1.74 -8.16 1.66
CA LEU A 20 1.23 -7.05 2.48
C LEU A 20 -0.25 -7.21 2.82
N GLU A 21 -1.06 -7.60 1.84
CA GLU A 21 -2.50 -7.88 2.03
C GLU A 21 -2.71 -9.07 2.96
N GLN A 22 -2.01 -10.19 2.73
CA GLN A 22 -2.13 -11.40 3.55
C GLN A 22 -1.76 -11.15 5.02
N LYS A 23 -0.81 -10.25 5.28
CA LYS A 23 -0.39 -9.88 6.64
C LYS A 23 -1.20 -8.73 7.24
N GLY A 24 -2.18 -8.19 6.52
CA GLY A 24 -3.05 -7.11 7.00
C GLY A 24 -2.35 -5.74 7.09
N TYR A 25 -1.20 -5.56 6.43
CA TYR A 25 -0.57 -4.24 6.32
C TYR A 25 -1.35 -3.31 5.38
N ILE A 26 -2.14 -3.89 4.49
CA ILE A 26 -3.04 -3.18 3.59
C ILE A 26 -4.34 -4.00 3.46
N SER A 27 -5.46 -3.31 3.26
CA SER A 27 -6.78 -3.94 3.19
C SER A 27 -7.57 -3.37 2.00
N PRO A 28 -7.25 -3.78 0.75
CA PRO A 28 -8.01 -3.35 -0.40
C PRO A 28 -9.47 -3.77 -0.30
N ARG A 29 -10.35 -2.93 -0.86
CA ARG A 29 -11.77 -3.28 -1.01
C ARG A 29 -11.91 -4.37 -2.06
N LYS A 30 -12.82 -5.32 -1.84
CA LYS A 30 -13.20 -6.32 -2.85
C LYS A 30 -14.43 -5.83 -3.58
N ILE A 31 -14.30 -5.57 -4.88
CA ILE A 31 -15.41 -5.23 -5.76
C ILE A 31 -15.76 -6.43 -6.62
N HIS A 32 -17.05 -6.70 -6.81
CA HIS A 32 -17.53 -7.79 -7.66
C HIS A 32 -18.00 -7.21 -8.99
N VAL A 33 -17.52 -7.79 -10.09
CA VAL A 33 -17.98 -7.47 -11.45
C VAL A 33 -18.45 -8.76 -12.07
N GLY A 34 -19.78 -8.95 -12.09
CA GLY A 34 -20.40 -10.25 -12.35
C GLY A 34 -19.94 -11.27 -11.32
N GLU A 35 -19.41 -12.40 -11.79
CA GLU A 35 -18.90 -13.49 -10.96
C GLU A 35 -17.44 -13.29 -10.49
N LYS A 36 -16.76 -12.26 -10.97
CA LYS A 36 -15.33 -12.03 -10.69
C LYS A 36 -15.14 -11.02 -9.56
N ALA A 37 -14.30 -11.36 -8.59
CA ALA A 37 -13.87 -10.45 -7.53
C ALA A 37 -12.55 -9.76 -7.90
N PHE A 38 -12.52 -8.44 -7.80
CA PHE A 38 -11.35 -7.60 -8.03
C PHE A 38 -10.97 -6.83 -6.77
N ARG A 39 -9.69 -6.46 -6.69
CA ARG A 39 -9.18 -5.60 -5.63
C ARG A 39 -9.20 -4.15 -6.08
N GLU A 40 -9.75 -3.31 -5.23
CA GLU A 40 -9.74 -1.87 -5.37
C GLU A 40 -8.97 -1.23 -4.22
N PHE A 41 -7.96 -0.46 -4.58
CA PHE A 41 -7.10 0.30 -3.67
C PHE A 41 -7.46 1.77 -3.79
N ASN A 42 -7.66 2.43 -2.65
CA ASN A 42 -7.83 3.89 -2.61
C ASN A 42 -6.46 4.58 -2.64
N GLU A 43 -6.43 5.92 -2.67
CA GLU A 43 -5.17 6.66 -2.71
C GLU A 43 -4.32 6.49 -1.46
N VAL A 44 -4.94 6.40 -0.28
CA VAL A 44 -4.25 6.19 0.98
C VAL A 44 -3.54 4.84 0.99
N ASP A 45 -4.20 3.78 0.51
CA ASP A 45 -3.61 2.45 0.34
C ASP A 45 -2.39 2.52 -0.58
N VAL A 46 -2.50 3.22 -1.71
CA VAL A 46 -1.43 3.36 -2.68
C VAL A 46 -0.22 4.09 -2.09
N GLN A 47 -0.46 5.19 -1.35
CA GLN A 47 0.60 5.92 -0.66
C GLN A 47 1.27 5.07 0.42
N LEU A 48 0.48 4.30 1.17
CA LEU A 48 0.98 3.39 2.18
C LEU A 48 1.86 2.30 1.57
N ILE A 49 1.42 1.66 0.48
CA ILE A 49 2.20 0.67 -0.28
C ILE A 49 3.51 1.29 -0.79
N GLN A 50 3.45 2.51 -1.33
CA GLN A 50 4.63 3.23 -1.81
C GLN A 50 5.67 3.40 -0.71
N TRP A 51 5.27 3.90 0.46
CA TRP A 51 6.20 4.13 1.57
C TRP A 51 6.71 2.83 2.18
N ILE A 52 5.84 1.84 2.37
CA ILE A 52 6.27 0.50 2.81
C ILE A 52 7.33 -0.05 1.86
N TRP A 53 7.11 0.04 0.54
CA TRP A 53 8.06 -0.49 -0.44
C TRP A 53 9.40 0.24 -0.40
N THR A 54 9.39 1.57 -0.26
CA THR A 54 10.61 2.35 -0.04
C THR A 54 11.39 1.84 1.17
N TYR A 55 10.75 1.70 2.33
CA TYR A 55 11.44 1.22 3.53
C TYR A 55 11.88 -0.25 3.45
N LEU A 56 11.15 -1.10 2.75
CA LEU A 56 11.60 -2.47 2.50
C LEU A 56 12.88 -2.51 1.66
N LYS A 57 13.01 -1.62 0.65
CA LYS A 57 14.24 -1.48 -0.13
C LYS A 57 15.41 -0.96 0.69
N ASP A 58 15.13 -0.12 1.69
CA ASP A 58 16.13 0.37 2.64
C ASP A 58 16.55 -0.68 3.70
N GLY A 59 16.04 -1.92 3.60
CA GLY A 59 16.41 -3.04 4.47
C GLY A 59 15.58 -3.16 5.74
N PHE A 60 14.52 -2.35 5.92
CA PHE A 60 13.64 -2.49 7.08
C PHE A 60 12.79 -3.76 6.99
N ARG A 61 12.51 -4.37 8.15
CA ARG A 61 11.52 -5.46 8.26
C ARG A 61 10.10 -4.91 8.06
N TYR A 62 9.20 -5.74 7.54
CA TYR A 62 7.81 -5.37 7.22
C TYR A 62 7.08 -4.58 8.31
N ARG A 63 7.12 -5.04 9.57
CA ARG A 63 6.48 -4.34 10.69
C ARG A 63 7.03 -2.92 10.87
N ILE A 64 8.33 -2.74 10.76
CA ILE A 64 8.99 -1.43 10.91
C ILE A 64 8.72 -0.54 9.70
N ALA A 65 8.78 -1.10 8.49
CA ALA A 65 8.43 -0.40 7.26
C ALA A 65 6.98 0.13 7.29
N TYR A 66 6.04 -0.67 7.78
CA TYR A 66 4.65 -0.29 7.96
C TYR A 66 4.47 0.87 8.95
N GLN A 67 5.08 0.77 10.15
CA GLN A 67 4.99 1.84 11.15
C GLN A 67 5.59 3.15 10.62
N LYS A 68 6.76 3.10 9.99
CA LYS A 68 7.38 4.27 9.36
C LYS A 68 6.51 4.88 8.26
N ALA A 69 5.84 4.04 7.47
CA ALA A 69 4.94 4.51 6.41
C ALA A 69 3.73 5.26 6.99
N LEU A 70 3.12 4.75 8.06
CA LEU A 70 2.04 5.44 8.77
C LEU A 70 2.48 6.79 9.32
N GLU A 71 3.62 6.83 10.04
CA GLU A 71 4.18 8.08 10.57
C GLU A 71 4.47 9.09 9.45
N LYS A 72 4.96 8.62 8.31
CA LYS A 72 5.27 9.47 7.15
C LYS A 72 4.01 10.09 6.57
N ILE A 73 2.94 9.32 6.39
CA ILE A 73 1.65 9.81 5.90
C ILE A 73 1.04 10.81 6.88
N GLU A 74 1.05 10.50 8.18
CA GLU A 74 0.55 11.41 9.22
C GLU A 74 1.30 12.75 9.21
N ARG A 75 2.63 12.73 9.05
CA ARG A 75 3.45 13.94 8.96
C ARG A 75 3.17 14.77 7.70
N ILE A 76 2.82 14.13 6.58
CA ILE A 76 2.43 14.82 5.34
C ILE A 76 1.09 15.53 5.56
N ASN A 77 0.08 14.80 6.04
CA ASN A 77 -1.26 15.36 6.28
C ASN A 77 -1.26 16.54 7.26
N LYS A 78 -0.37 16.54 8.28
CA LYS A 78 -0.21 17.64 9.24
C LYS A 78 0.47 18.89 8.66
N ARG A 79 1.19 18.76 7.54
CA ARG A 79 1.85 19.89 6.87
C ARG A 79 0.91 20.58 5.89
N ASP A 80 0.00 19.84 5.27
CA ASP A 80 -0.98 20.39 4.31
C ASP A 80 -2.15 21.13 5.01
N THR A 81 -2.23 21.07 6.34
CA THR A 81 -3.25 21.74 7.17
C THR A 81 -2.75 23.01 7.88
N LYS A 82 -1.51 23.45 7.59
CA LYS A 82 -0.95 24.72 8.07
C LYS A 82 -0.69 25.68 6.92
#